data_AF-A0A957SB88-F1
#
_entry.id   AF-A0A957SB88-F1
#
_cell.length_a   1.000
_cell.length_b   1.000
_cell.length_c   1.000
_cell.angle_alpha   90.00
_cell.angle_beta   90.00
_cell.angle_gamma   90.00
#
_symmetry.space_group_name_H-M   'P 1'
#
loop_
_entity.id
_entity.type
_entity.pdbx_description
1 polymer ?
#
loop_
_entity_poly.entity_id
_entity_poly.type
_entity_poly.pdbx_seq_one_letter_code
_entity_poly.pdbx_strand_id
1 'polypeptide(L)'
;HYALTIDPALRTVTLADERIEGVAGLDEPFALELILCDDIIDVCIGEQRTLINRLPELQGERLFFWCEGGSVRFAEIAIRMLR
;
A
#
# COMPACT_ATOMS: atom_id res chain seq x y z
N HIS A 1 9.61 -7.45 -8.89
CA HIS A 1 8.59 -6.40 -8.73
C HIS A 1 7.97 -6.56 -7.36
N TYR A 2 8.00 -5.52 -6.54
CA TYR A 2 7.34 -5.55 -5.23
C TYR A 2 5.92 -5.04 -5.36
N ALA A 3 5.01 -5.59 -4.56
CA ALA A 3 3.60 -5.26 -4.55
C ALA A 3 3.13 -5.00 -3.12
N LEU A 4 2.41 -3.89 -2.94
CA LEU A 4 1.53 -3.69 -1.80
C LEU A 4 0.19 -4.33 -2.14
N THR A 5 -0.17 -5.41 -1.45
CA THR A 5 -1.42 -6.14 -1.67
C THR A 5 -2.35 -5.90 -0.50
N ILE A 6 -3.60 -5.54 -0.80
CA ILE A 6 -4.67 -5.34 0.18
C ILE A 6 -5.74 -6.40 -0.11
N ASP A 7 -6.01 -7.26 0.86
CA ASP A 7 -7.04 -8.29 0.79
C ASP A 7 -8.14 -7.99 1.81
N PRO A 8 -9.30 -7.46 1.36
CA PRO A 8 -10.42 -7.15 2.25
C PRO A 8 -11.06 -8.39 2.89
N ALA A 9 -11.12 -9.51 2.16
CA ALA A 9 -11.75 -10.74 2.65
C ALA A 9 -10.94 -11.39 3.77
N LEU A 10 -9.62 -11.35 3.66
CA LEU A 10 -8.70 -11.84 4.69
C LEU A 10 -8.35 -10.78 5.74
N ARG A 11 -8.72 -9.52 5.51
CA ARG A 11 -8.39 -8.38 6.38
C ARG A 11 -6.88 -8.20 6.55
N THR A 12 -6.15 -8.35 5.45
CA THR A 12 -4.69 -8.41 5.43
C THR A 12 -4.10 -7.38 4.47
N VAL A 13 -3.00 -6.75 4.88
CA VAL A 13 -2.17 -5.92 4.01
C VAL A 13 -0.76 -6.49 4.01
N THR A 14 -0.19 -6.73 2.83
CA THR A 14 1.13 -7.34 2.63
C THR A 14 2.00 -6.44 1.78
N LEU A 15 3.27 -6.28 2.16
CA LEU A 15 4.31 -5.62 1.39
C LEU A 15 5.55 -6.52 1.41
N ALA A 16 5.76 -7.24 0.31
CA ALA A 16 6.78 -8.29 0.22
C ALA A 16 6.62 -9.37 1.32
N ASP A 17 7.61 -9.50 2.20
CA ASP A 17 7.64 -10.42 3.34
C ASP A 17 6.98 -9.86 4.60
N GLU A 18 6.72 -8.56 4.66
CA GLU A 18 6.03 -7.91 5.76
C GLU A 18 4.51 -7.94 5.58
N ARG A 19 3.78 -8.13 6.68
CA ARG A 19 2.31 -8.14 6.68
C ARG A 19 1.69 -7.70 7.99
N ILE A 20 0.49 -7.16 7.89
CA ILE A 20 -0.41 -6.92 9.03
C ILE A 20 -1.76 -7.60 8.78
N GLU A 21 -2.32 -8.14 9.85
CA GLU A 21 -3.59 -8.88 9.84
C GLU A 21 -4.64 -8.18 10.72
N GLY A 22 -5.91 -8.52 10.51
CA GLY A 22 -7.02 -7.98 11.29
C GLY A 22 -7.29 -6.49 11.04
N VAL A 23 -6.86 -5.96 9.89
CA VAL A 23 -7.13 -4.57 9.49
C VAL A 23 -8.63 -4.41 9.24
N ALA A 24 -9.25 -3.40 9.84
CA ALA A 24 -10.67 -3.13 9.69
C ALA A 24 -10.92 -2.13 8.55
N GLY A 25 -12.11 -2.14 7.96
CA GLY A 25 -12.53 -1.14 6.96
C GLY A 25 -11.85 -1.27 5.59
N LEU A 26 -11.23 -2.42 5.28
CA LEU A 26 -10.63 -2.66 3.95
C LEU A 26 -11.69 -2.89 2.86
N ASP A 27 -12.94 -3.13 3.23
CA ASP A 27 -14.11 -3.31 2.38
C ASP A 27 -14.93 -2.02 2.18
N GLU A 28 -14.49 -0.91 2.77
CA GLU A 28 -15.07 0.42 2.62
C GLU A 28 -14.07 1.38 1.94
N PRO A 29 -14.48 2.56 1.45
CA PRO A 29 -13.53 3.57 0.98
C PRO A 29 -12.57 4.02 2.09
N PHE A 30 -11.26 3.99 1.85
CA PHE A 30 -10.24 4.45 2.80
C PHE A 30 -9.14 5.27 2.12
N ALA A 31 -8.46 6.10 2.92
CA ALA A 31 -7.25 6.80 2.50
C ALA A 31 -6.03 5.88 2.56
N LEU A 32 -5.16 5.98 1.56
CA LEU A 32 -3.89 5.28 1.50
C LEU A 32 -2.78 6.32 1.31
N GLU A 33 -1.86 6.39 2.26
CA GLU A 33 -0.67 7.24 2.16
C GLU A 33 0.57 6.36 2.06
N LEU A 34 1.46 6.68 1.13
CA LEU A 34 2.74 6.01 0.95
C LEU A 34 3.86 7.03 0.98
N ILE A 35 4.86 6.79 1.83
CA ILE A 35 6.11 7.54 1.88
C ILE A 35 7.23 6.60 1.42
N LEU A 36 7.89 6.96 0.32
CA LEU A 36 8.99 6.20 -0.26
C LEU A 36 10.28 7.00 -0.05
N CYS A 37 11.18 6.50 0.79
CA CYS A 37 12.44 7.16 1.13
C CYS A 37 13.59 6.17 1.00
N ASP A 38 14.49 6.39 0.03
CA ASP A 38 15.54 5.46 -0.35
C ASP A 38 14.98 4.04 -0.63
N ASP A 39 15.33 3.07 0.20
CA ASP A 39 14.84 1.70 0.14
C ASP A 39 13.72 1.41 1.14
N ILE A 40 13.19 2.42 1.83
CA ILE A 40 12.08 2.28 2.78
C ILE A 40 10.77 2.68 2.12
N ILE A 41 9.74 1.85 2.33
CA ILE A 41 8.35 2.20 2.07
C ILE A 41 7.60 2.17 3.40
N ASP A 42 6.98 3.28 3.75
CA ASP A 42 6.01 3.42 4.83
C ASP A 42 4.61 3.55 4.22
N VAL A 43 3.70 2.68 4.64
CA VAL A 43 2.31 2.61 4.16
C VAL A 43 1.36 2.84 5.32
N CYS A 44 0.60 3.92 5.27
CA CYS A 44 -0.48 4.21 6.20
C CYS A 44 -1.84 3.87 5.57
N ILE A 45 -2.62 3.00 6.22
CA ILE A 45 -3.91 2.50 5.76
C ILE A 45 -5.01 3.05 6.66
N GLY A 46 -5.90 3.85 6.07
CA GLY A 46 -7.09 4.39 6.72
C GLY A 46 -6.79 5.24 7.95
N GLU A 47 -5.62 5.89 8.02
CA GLU A 47 -5.14 6.69 9.16
C GLU A 47 -5.03 5.92 10.50
N GLN A 48 -5.08 4.58 10.46
CA GLN A 48 -5.20 3.75 11.66
C GLN A 48 -4.11 2.69 11.81
N ARG A 49 -3.58 2.19 10.70
CA ARG A 49 -2.59 1.11 10.67
C ARG A 49 -1.44 1.48 9.76
N THR A 50 -0.23 1.11 10.17
CA THR A 50 0.98 1.38 9.40
C THR A 50 1.72 0.07 9.14
N LEU A 51 2.23 -0.09 7.92
CA LEU A 51 3.10 -1.17 7.49
C LEU A 51 4.36 -0.56 6.89
N ILE A 52 5.52 -0.85 7.47
CA ILE A 52 6.82 -0.35 7.00
C ILE A 52 7.63 -1.55 6.54
N ASN A 53 8.28 -1.44 5.38
CA ASN A 53 9.27 -2.41 4.94
C ASN A 53 10.47 -1.72 4.28
N ARG A 54 11.64 -2.35 4.38
CA ARG A 54 12.86 -1.97 3.67
C ARG A 54 13.08 -2.94 2.51
N LEU A 55 13.12 -2.43 1.28
CA LEU A 55 13.22 -3.17 0.03
C LEU A 55 14.46 -2.70 -0.77
N PRO A 56 15.68 -3.15 -0.42
CA PRO A 56 16.93 -2.66 -1.03
C PRO A 56 17.04 -2.89 -2.54
N GLU A 57 16.33 -3.89 -3.07
CA GLU A 57 16.33 -4.24 -4.49
C GLU A 57 15.22 -3.53 -5.28
N LEU A 58 14.41 -2.67 -4.64
CA LEU A 58 13.40 -1.89 -5.34
C LEU A 58 14.10 -0.89 -6.28
N GLN A 59 13.68 -0.88 -7.53
CA GLN A 59 14.27 -0.05 -8.59
C GLN A 59 13.18 0.56 -9.46
N GLY A 60 13.43 1.79 -9.92
CA GLY A 60 12.58 2.53 -10.85
C GLY A 60 11.57 3.47 -10.18
N GLU A 61 10.84 4.20 -11.02
CA GLU A 61 10.02 5.36 -10.60
C GLU A 61 8.53 5.21 -11.02
N ARG A 62 8.09 3.97 -11.30
CA ARG A 62 6.73 3.71 -11.78
C ARG A 62 5.87 3.15 -10.66
N LEU A 63 4.67 3.72 -10.52
CA LEU A 63 3.61 3.20 -9.67
C LEU A 63 2.52 2.59 -10.54
N PHE A 64 2.07 1.39 -10.19
CA PHE A 64 0.97 0.69 -10.85
C PHE A 64 -0.18 0.52 -9.86
N PHE A 65 -1.40 0.62 -10.38
CA PHE A 65 -2.63 0.36 -9.65
C PHE A 65 -3.38 -0.76 -10.35
N TRP A 66 -3.80 -1.79 -9.61
CA TRP A 66 -4.48 -2.96 -10.17
C TRP A 66 -5.53 -3.50 -9.20
N CYS A 67 -6.42 -4.34 -9.73
CA CYS A 67 -7.42 -5.06 -8.97
C CYS A 67 -7.58 -6.44 -9.61
N GLU A 68 -7.64 -7.47 -8.78
CA GLU A 68 -7.89 -8.85 -9.18
C GLU A 68 -9.22 -9.31 -8.59
N GLY A 69 -10.03 -10.01 -9.37
CA GLY A 69 -11.27 -10.62 -8.88
C GLY A 69 -12.38 -9.64 -8.50
N GLY A 70 -12.33 -8.37 -8.92
CA GLY A 70 -13.34 -7.38 -8.56
C GLY A 70 -13.22 -6.05 -9.30
N SER A 71 -13.80 -5.02 -8.70
CA SER A 71 -13.73 -3.63 -9.17
C SER A 71 -13.31 -2.71 -8.03
N VAL A 72 -12.38 -1.81 -8.31
CA VAL A 72 -11.96 -0.77 -7.37
C VAL A 72 -11.93 0.57 -8.08
N ARG A 73 -12.19 1.66 -7.33
CA ARG A 73 -12.00 3.02 -7.81
C ARG A 73 -10.82 3.63 -7.07
N PHE A 74 -9.80 4.02 -7.82
CA PHE A 74 -8.74 4.89 -7.33
C PHE A 74 -9.14 6.34 -7.60
N ALA A 75 -9.15 7.17 -6.57
CA ALA A 75 -9.54 8.58 -6.65
C ALA A 75 -8.55 9.46 -5.87
N GLU A 76 -8.51 10.75 -6.19
CA GLU A 76 -7.73 11.75 -5.45
C GLU A 76 -6.23 11.43 -5.35
N ILE A 77 -5.69 10.79 -6.38
CA ILE A 77 -4.27 10.41 -6.44
C ILE A 77 -3.40 11.67 -6.56
N ALA A 78 -2.56 11.90 -5.56
CA ALA A 78 -1.55 12.95 -5.56
C ALA A 78 -0.16 12.34 -5.34
N ILE A 79 0.79 12.69 -6.20
CA ILE A 79 2.20 12.28 -6.07
C ILE A 79 3.04 13.53 -5.90
N ARG A 80 3.91 13.52 -4.90
CA ARG A 80 4.81 14.63 -4.57
C ARG A 80 6.19 14.07 -4.25
N MET A 81 7.24 14.78 -4.68
CA MET A 81 8.59 14.46 -4.25
C MET A 81 8.71 14.76 -2.75
N LEU A 82 9.35 13.85 -2.01
CA LEU A 82 9.84 14.14 -0.67
C LEU A 82 10.90 15.23 -0.75
N ARG A 83 10.82 16.18 0.18
CA ARG A 83 11.75 17.30 0.29
C ARG A 83 12.79 17.03 1.36
#